data_AF-A0A6A4V3Y8-F1
#
_entry.id   AF-A0A6A4V3Y8-F1
#
_cell.length_a   1.000
_cell.length_b   1.000
_cell.length_c   1.000
_cell.angle_alpha   90.00
_cell.angle_beta   90.00
_cell.angle_gamma   90.00
#
_symmetry.space_group_name_H-M   'P 1'
#
loop_
_entity.id
_entity.type
_entity.pdbx_description
1 polymer ?
#
loop_
_entity_poly.entity_id
_entity_poly.type
_entity_poly.pdbx_seq_one_letter_code
_entity_poly.pdbx_strand_id
1 'polypeptide(L)'
;MKKLKAATPTLTMSAPATITAGQQFTVTIGVANVTNMFSIIFDLKYESAKLSYVSIKALEKAKSVEIVNNQIQADFNVNTGQSGTFTFVTVTFKAKTTFEVGQSAYIELANAEYSDNIKDFYPPDKRIYVKMISNNTYLKSLTVSSGTLNFSKSTTSYNRCISRRWHIIGSRSWNKKPLCLYQ
;
A
#
# COMPACT_ATOMS: atom_id res chain seq x y z
N MET A 1 -23.69 36.91 -15.95
CA MET A 1 -23.58 35.45 -16.16
C MET A 1 -22.36 34.93 -15.41
N LYS A 2 -22.53 34.06 -14.41
CA LYS A 2 -21.42 33.42 -13.71
C LYS A 2 -20.88 32.33 -14.62
N LYS A 3 -19.64 32.46 -15.11
CA LYS A 3 -18.96 31.36 -15.82
C LYS A 3 -18.83 30.18 -14.84
N LEU A 4 -19.56 29.10 -15.07
CA LEU A 4 -19.28 27.83 -14.42
C LEU A 4 -17.94 27.33 -14.96
N LYS A 5 -16.95 27.19 -14.08
CA LYS A 5 -15.71 26.51 -14.42
C LYS A 5 -16.04 25.02 -14.56
N ALA A 6 -15.84 24.46 -15.75
CA ALA A 6 -15.96 23.03 -15.95
C ALA A 6 -15.02 22.30 -14.98
N ALA A 7 -15.48 21.20 -14.39
CA ALA A 7 -14.65 20.39 -13.52
C ALA A 7 -13.48 19.81 -14.33
N THR A 8 -12.26 19.97 -13.83
CA THR A 8 -11.06 19.45 -14.51
C THR A 8 -11.05 17.92 -14.40
N PRO A 9 -10.80 17.19 -15.50
CA PRO A 9 -10.58 15.76 -15.45
C PRO A 9 -9.42 15.39 -14.52
N THR A 10 -9.56 14.33 -13.74
CA THR A 10 -8.50 13.85 -12.84
C THR A 10 -8.36 12.34 -12.86
N LEU A 11 -7.17 11.84 -12.57
CA LEU A 11 -6.92 10.43 -12.29
C LEU A 11 -7.33 10.09 -10.84
N THR A 12 -7.87 8.89 -10.66
CA THR A 12 -8.16 8.30 -9.36
C THR A 12 -7.40 6.98 -9.18
N MET A 13 -6.96 6.73 -7.95
CA MET A 13 -6.24 5.51 -7.58
C MET A 13 -6.67 5.08 -6.18
N SER A 14 -6.84 3.77 -5.99
CA SER A 14 -7.11 3.17 -4.69
C SER A 14 -6.35 1.86 -4.54
N ALA A 15 -5.79 1.62 -3.35
CA ALA A 15 -5.10 0.40 -2.98
C ALA A 15 -5.27 0.17 -1.48
N PRO A 16 -4.99 -1.04 -0.97
CA PRO A 16 -4.86 -1.25 0.48
C PRO A 16 -3.81 -0.30 1.07
N ALA A 17 -4.12 0.34 2.21
CA ALA A 17 -3.18 1.22 2.89
C ALA A 17 -1.94 0.46 3.40
N THR A 18 -2.11 -0.81 3.73
CA THR A 18 -1.08 -1.68 4.26
C THR A 18 -1.01 -3.02 3.52
N ILE A 19 0.20 -3.57 3.46
CA ILE A 19 0.52 -4.86 2.84
C ILE A 19 1.54 -5.61 3.69
N THR A 20 1.67 -6.91 3.45
CA THR A 20 2.62 -7.81 4.12
C THR A 20 3.62 -8.38 3.11
N ALA A 21 4.75 -8.89 3.59
CA ALA A 21 5.80 -9.42 2.71
C ALA A 21 5.28 -10.58 1.85
N GLY A 22 5.54 -10.53 0.54
CA GLY A 22 5.09 -11.55 -0.41
C GLY A 22 3.63 -11.45 -0.84
N GLN A 23 2.83 -10.57 -0.23
CA GLN A 23 1.41 -10.40 -0.53
C GLN A 23 1.21 -9.83 -1.94
N GLN A 24 0.24 -10.38 -2.68
CA GLN A 24 -0.33 -9.71 -3.84
C GLN A 24 -1.44 -8.74 -3.42
N PHE A 25 -1.48 -7.56 -4.05
CA PHE A 25 -2.51 -6.57 -3.84
C PHE A 25 -2.85 -5.87 -5.15
N THR A 26 -4.04 -5.30 -5.20
CA THR A 26 -4.58 -4.67 -6.40
C THR A 26 -4.66 -3.16 -6.21
N VAL A 27 -4.21 -2.42 -7.22
CA VAL A 27 -4.46 -0.99 -7.38
C VAL A 27 -5.58 -0.83 -8.39
N THR A 28 -6.67 -0.18 -7.98
CA THR A 28 -7.76 0.21 -8.86
C THR A 28 -7.52 1.62 -9.36
N ILE A 29 -7.58 1.81 -10.68
CA ILE A 29 -7.38 3.10 -11.35
C ILE A 29 -8.68 3.52 -12.04
N GLY A 30 -8.95 4.81 -11.98
CA GLY A 30 -10.10 5.42 -12.61
C GLY A 30 -9.84 6.86 -13.02
N VAL A 31 -10.90 7.51 -13.46
CA VAL A 31 -10.94 8.93 -13.80
C VAL A 31 -12.15 9.57 -13.14
N ALA A 32 -12.09 10.89 -12.95
CA ALA A 32 -13.22 11.70 -12.53
C ALA A 32 -13.40 12.90 -13.43
N ASN A 33 -14.65 13.35 -13.57
CA ASN A 33 -15.04 14.53 -14.35
C ASN A 33 -14.60 14.49 -15.82
N VAL A 34 -14.51 13.30 -16.42
CA VAL A 34 -14.21 13.18 -17.86
C VAL A 34 -15.45 13.42 -18.70
N THR A 35 -15.25 13.97 -19.89
CA THR A 35 -16.28 14.11 -20.90
C THR A 35 -15.82 13.41 -22.17
N ASN A 36 -16.64 12.48 -22.68
CA ASN A 36 -16.47 11.84 -23.98
C ASN A 36 -15.11 11.15 -24.21
N MET A 37 -14.51 10.53 -23.19
CA MET A 37 -13.20 9.88 -23.29
C MET A 37 -13.25 8.60 -24.14
N PHE A 38 -12.39 8.50 -25.17
CA PHE A 38 -12.26 7.34 -26.05
C PHE A 38 -11.01 6.51 -25.80
N SER A 39 -9.92 7.13 -25.36
CA SER A 39 -8.68 6.47 -24.99
C SER A 39 -7.99 7.23 -23.87
N ILE A 40 -7.13 6.55 -23.13
CA ILE A 40 -6.22 7.17 -22.19
C ILE A 40 -4.88 6.43 -22.16
N ILE A 41 -3.79 7.18 -22.08
CA ILE A 41 -2.44 6.69 -21.88
C ILE A 41 -1.80 7.39 -20.67
N PHE A 42 -1.00 6.67 -19.89
CA PHE A 42 -0.18 7.24 -18.81
C PHE A 42 1.00 6.35 -18.46
N ASP A 43 2.08 6.97 -17.98
CA ASP A 43 3.23 6.25 -17.45
C ASP A 43 2.89 5.60 -16.11
N LEU A 44 3.17 4.29 -15.97
CA LEU A 44 3.13 3.59 -14.70
C LEU A 44 4.53 3.58 -14.07
N LYS A 45 4.70 4.31 -12.98
CA LYS A 45 5.94 4.36 -12.18
C LYS A 45 5.70 3.71 -10.83
N TYR A 46 6.64 2.87 -10.38
CA TYR A 46 6.60 2.26 -9.06
C TYR A 46 8.00 1.91 -8.57
N GLU A 47 8.17 1.77 -7.25
CA GLU A 47 9.45 1.36 -6.68
C GLU A 47 9.73 -0.12 -6.92
N SER A 48 10.33 -0.44 -8.07
CA SER A 48 10.61 -1.81 -8.50
C SER A 48 11.56 -2.56 -7.55
N ALA A 49 12.33 -1.88 -6.71
CA ALA A 49 13.11 -2.50 -5.64
C ALA A 49 12.23 -3.14 -4.53
N LYS A 50 11.00 -2.64 -4.34
CA LYS A 50 10.07 -3.05 -3.27
C LYS A 50 8.84 -3.80 -3.79
N LEU A 51 8.42 -3.52 -5.03
CA LEU A 51 7.23 -4.09 -5.64
C LEU A 51 7.58 -4.80 -6.95
N SER A 52 6.81 -5.83 -7.30
CA SER A 52 6.83 -6.47 -8.61
C SER A 52 5.47 -6.32 -9.26
N TYR A 53 5.43 -5.93 -10.54
CA TYR A 53 4.23 -6.06 -11.36
C TYR A 53 3.85 -7.54 -11.51
N VAL A 54 2.54 -7.84 -11.49
CA VAL A 54 2.00 -9.19 -11.67
C VAL A 54 1.08 -9.24 -12.89
N SER A 55 0.04 -8.40 -12.93
CA SER A 55 -0.95 -8.44 -14.00
C SER A 55 -1.71 -7.12 -14.13
N ILE A 56 -2.38 -6.95 -15.25
CA ILE A 56 -3.32 -5.87 -15.53
C ILE A 56 -4.63 -6.46 -16.01
N LYS A 57 -5.75 -5.83 -15.66
CA LYS A 57 -7.09 -6.28 -16.08
C LYS A 57 -7.98 -5.08 -16.36
N ALA A 58 -8.61 -5.09 -17.53
CA ALA A 58 -9.66 -4.16 -17.89
C ALA A 58 -10.92 -4.37 -17.03
N LEU A 59 -11.57 -3.28 -16.64
CA LEU A 59 -12.91 -3.28 -16.03
C LEU A 59 -13.96 -2.87 -17.07
N GLU A 60 -15.25 -2.98 -16.72
CA GLU A 60 -16.39 -2.90 -17.64
C GLU A 60 -16.39 -1.71 -18.63
N LYS A 61 -15.76 -0.59 -18.27
CA LYS A 61 -15.67 0.60 -19.12
C LYS A 61 -14.57 0.54 -20.18
N ALA A 62 -13.46 -0.13 -19.90
CA ALA A 62 -12.37 -0.28 -20.86
C ALA A 62 -12.64 -1.49 -21.75
N LYS A 63 -12.54 -1.29 -23.07
CA LYS A 63 -12.61 -2.35 -24.06
C LYS A 63 -11.33 -3.18 -24.07
N SER A 64 -10.19 -2.49 -24.02
CA SER A 64 -8.85 -3.07 -24.01
C SER A 64 -7.99 -2.29 -23.02
N VAL A 65 -7.04 -3.00 -22.41
CA VAL A 65 -5.96 -2.39 -21.64
C VAL A 65 -4.70 -3.20 -21.85
N GLU A 66 -3.59 -2.50 -22.11
CA GLU A 66 -2.26 -3.10 -22.22
C GLU A 66 -1.18 -2.25 -21.54
N ILE A 67 -0.03 -2.88 -21.27
CA ILE A 67 1.18 -2.18 -20.85
C ILE A 67 2.20 -2.27 -21.97
N VAL A 68 2.59 -1.13 -22.51
CA VAL A 68 3.63 -1.02 -23.55
C VAL A 68 4.65 -0.01 -23.06
N ASN A 69 5.93 -0.40 -22.97
CA ASN A 69 7.02 0.50 -22.53
C ASN A 69 6.75 1.23 -21.20
N ASN A 70 6.23 0.51 -20.19
CA ASN A 70 5.79 1.06 -18.89
C ASN A 70 4.62 2.06 -18.97
N GLN A 71 3.96 2.22 -20.11
CA GLN A 71 2.74 2.99 -20.23
C GLN A 71 1.54 2.06 -20.21
N ILE A 72 0.52 2.42 -19.43
CA ILE A 72 -0.78 1.80 -19.53
C ILE A 72 -1.53 2.52 -20.65
N GLN A 73 -1.99 1.76 -21.63
CA GLN A 73 -2.86 2.22 -22.71
C GLN A 73 -4.22 1.55 -22.53
N ALA A 74 -5.28 2.35 -22.50
CA ALA A 74 -6.64 1.85 -22.37
C ALA A 74 -7.54 2.48 -23.42
N ASP A 75 -8.21 1.64 -24.20
CA ASP A 75 -9.24 2.07 -25.14
C ASP A 75 -10.62 1.83 -24.54
N PHE A 76 -11.51 2.78 -24.81
CA PHE A 76 -12.92 2.71 -24.45
C PHE A 76 -13.74 2.41 -25.71
N ASN A 77 -15.05 2.23 -25.56
CA ASN A 77 -15.92 1.90 -26.69
C ASN A 77 -15.82 2.97 -27.79
N VAL A 78 -15.33 2.58 -28.97
CA VAL A 78 -15.08 3.47 -30.12
C VAL A 78 -16.34 4.15 -30.67
N ASN A 79 -17.53 3.67 -30.31
CA ASN A 79 -18.78 4.24 -30.80
C ASN A 79 -19.39 5.26 -29.82
N THR A 80 -19.01 5.23 -28.54
CA THR A 80 -19.51 6.16 -27.52
C THR A 80 -18.42 6.45 -26.49
N GLY A 81 -17.91 7.68 -26.49
CA GLY A 81 -16.96 8.14 -25.48
C GLY A 81 -17.58 8.06 -24.08
N GLN A 82 -16.75 7.74 -23.10
CA GLN A 82 -17.17 7.56 -21.71
C GLN A 82 -17.11 8.88 -20.95
N SER A 83 -18.14 9.18 -20.17
CA SER A 83 -18.24 10.42 -19.40
C SER A 83 -18.52 10.15 -17.93
N GLY A 84 -18.18 11.10 -17.07
CA GLY A 84 -18.42 11.05 -15.63
C GLY A 84 -17.20 10.60 -14.83
N THR A 85 -17.45 9.83 -13.78
CA THR A 85 -16.43 9.31 -12.86
C THR A 85 -16.56 7.81 -12.78
N PHE A 86 -15.48 7.09 -13.09
CA PHE A 86 -15.50 5.63 -13.15
C PHE A 86 -14.10 5.03 -13.05
N THR A 87 -14.04 3.76 -12.66
CA THR A 87 -12.85 2.93 -12.73
C THR A 87 -12.83 2.13 -14.02
N PHE A 88 -11.64 1.82 -14.53
CA PHE A 88 -11.51 1.16 -15.83
C PHE A 88 -10.38 0.14 -15.88
N VAL A 89 -9.45 0.14 -14.93
CA VAL A 89 -8.37 -0.83 -14.88
C VAL A 89 -7.99 -1.18 -13.44
N THR A 90 -7.58 -2.43 -13.25
CA THR A 90 -6.88 -2.89 -12.06
C THR A 90 -5.48 -3.36 -12.42
N VAL A 91 -4.49 -2.97 -11.61
CA VAL A 91 -3.10 -3.44 -11.72
C VAL A 91 -2.76 -4.22 -10.45
N THR A 92 -2.32 -5.47 -10.62
CA THR A 92 -1.90 -6.33 -9.52
C THR A 92 -0.40 -6.22 -9.33
N PHE A 93 0.01 -5.98 -8.09
CA PHE A 93 1.40 -5.98 -7.66
C PHE A 93 1.63 -7.06 -6.62
N LYS A 94 2.89 -7.48 -6.47
CA LYS A 94 3.36 -8.31 -5.37
C LYS A 94 4.40 -7.53 -4.56
N ALA A 95 4.21 -7.48 -3.25
CA ALA A 95 5.23 -6.96 -2.33
C ALA A 95 6.42 -7.91 -2.29
N LYS A 96 7.62 -7.42 -2.58
CA LYS A 96 8.83 -8.25 -2.50
C LYS A 96 9.14 -8.60 -1.05
N THR A 97 9.77 -9.75 -0.83
CA THR A 97 10.23 -10.16 0.51
C THR A 97 11.36 -9.29 1.06
N THR A 98 12.03 -8.53 0.19
CA THR A 98 13.06 -7.53 0.54
C THR A 98 12.47 -6.16 0.92
N PHE A 99 11.15 -5.95 0.78
CA PHE A 99 10.49 -4.73 1.23
C PHE A 99 10.31 -4.79 2.76
N GLU A 100 11.09 -3.98 3.48
CA GLU A 100 11.18 -4.04 4.94
C GLU A 100 9.95 -3.45 5.66
N VAL A 101 9.64 -4.03 6.83
CA VAL A 101 8.54 -3.55 7.70
C VAL A 101 8.75 -2.10 8.12
N GLY A 102 7.68 -1.31 8.06
CA GLY A 102 7.66 0.10 8.41
C GLY A 102 7.96 1.04 7.24
N GLN A 103 8.57 0.55 6.16
CA GLN A 103 8.80 1.33 4.96
C GLN A 103 7.50 1.51 4.14
N SER A 104 7.50 2.51 3.25
CA SER A 104 6.46 2.72 2.23
C SER A 104 7.04 2.57 0.83
N ALA A 105 6.18 2.23 -0.12
CA ALA A 105 6.47 2.24 -1.55
C ALA A 105 5.44 3.08 -2.28
N TYR A 106 5.87 3.86 -3.28
CA TYR A 106 4.95 4.62 -4.13
C TYR A 106 4.54 3.86 -5.38
N ILE A 107 3.35 4.20 -5.87
CA ILE A 107 2.85 3.87 -7.20
C ILE A 107 2.31 5.18 -7.76
N GLU A 108 2.72 5.53 -8.97
CA GLU A 108 2.44 6.80 -9.62
C GLU A 108 1.99 6.59 -11.06
N LEU A 109 0.96 7.34 -11.43
CA LEU A 109 0.52 7.55 -12.80
C LEU A 109 0.97 8.96 -13.19
N ALA A 110 1.79 9.06 -14.22
CA ALA A 110 2.35 10.32 -14.68
C ALA A 110 2.08 10.55 -16.17
N ASN A 111 2.16 11.81 -16.60
CA ASN A 111 2.07 12.20 -18.01
C ASN A 111 0.80 11.66 -18.68
N ALA A 112 -0.33 11.78 -17.98
CA ALA A 112 -1.58 11.25 -18.47
C ALA A 112 -2.12 12.08 -19.64
N GLU A 113 -2.60 11.40 -20.66
CA GLU A 113 -3.25 11.99 -21.83
C GLU A 113 -4.48 11.16 -22.16
N TYR A 114 -5.66 11.79 -22.22
CA TYR A 114 -6.86 11.15 -22.73
C TYR A 114 -7.43 11.94 -23.91
N SER A 115 -7.96 11.22 -24.90
CA SER A 115 -8.54 11.83 -26.10
C SER A 115 -10.07 11.72 -26.10
N ASP A 116 -10.75 12.78 -26.56
CA ASP A 116 -12.19 12.77 -26.84
C ASP A 116 -12.53 12.56 -28.33
N ASN A 117 -11.55 12.10 -29.12
CA ASN A 117 -11.52 12.03 -30.59
C ASN A 117 -11.44 13.38 -31.32
N ILE A 118 -11.45 14.50 -30.60
CA ILE A 118 -11.32 15.86 -31.17
C ILE A 118 -10.10 16.56 -30.57
N LYS A 119 -9.89 16.40 -29.26
CA LYS A 119 -8.84 17.04 -28.46
C LYS A 119 -8.30 16.09 -27.41
N ASP A 120 -7.07 16.36 -27.03
CA ASP A 120 -6.40 15.68 -25.95
C ASP A 120 -6.42 16.53 -24.67
N PHE A 121 -6.51 15.84 -23.55
CA PHE A 121 -6.60 16.42 -22.22
C PHE A 121 -5.55 15.77 -21.33
N TYR A 122 -5.01 16.56 -20.40
CA TYR A 122 -3.86 16.18 -19.58
C TYR A 122 -4.24 16.22 -18.10
N PRO A 123 -4.86 15.15 -17.56
CA PRO A 123 -5.09 15.03 -16.13
C PRO A 123 -3.78 15.15 -15.36
N PRO A 124 -3.77 15.78 -14.18
CA PRO A 124 -2.57 15.87 -13.36
C PRO A 124 -2.14 14.48 -12.86
N ASP A 125 -0.83 14.34 -12.65
CA ASP A 125 -0.21 13.14 -12.10
C ASP A 125 -0.86 12.73 -10.77
N LYS A 126 -0.91 11.41 -10.53
CA LYS A 126 -1.49 10.83 -9.31
C LYS A 126 -0.53 9.82 -8.70
N ARG A 127 -0.28 9.98 -7.40
CA ARG A 127 0.57 9.07 -6.62
C ARG A 127 -0.16 8.58 -5.38
N ILE A 128 0.05 7.31 -5.06
CA ILE A 128 -0.39 6.68 -3.81
C ILE A 128 0.79 5.97 -3.14
N TYR A 129 0.61 5.64 -1.86
CA TYR A 129 1.59 4.90 -1.07
C TYR A 129 0.95 3.68 -0.44
N VAL A 130 1.71 2.59 -0.38
CA VAL A 130 1.38 1.40 0.39
C VAL A 130 2.46 1.17 1.46
N LYS A 131 2.05 0.81 2.67
CA LYS A 131 2.96 0.61 3.80
C LYS A 131 3.17 -0.87 4.09
N MET A 132 4.42 -1.29 4.26
CA MET A 132 4.75 -2.63 4.73
C MET A 132 4.49 -2.75 6.23
N ILE A 133 3.66 -3.71 6.63
CA ILE A 133 3.41 -4.06 8.03
C ILE A 133 3.86 -5.49 8.32
N SER A 134 4.16 -5.75 9.59
CA SER A 134 4.45 -7.10 10.05
C SER A 134 3.16 -7.93 10.07
N ASN A 135 3.24 -9.19 9.62
CA ASN A 135 2.19 -10.19 9.83
C ASN A 135 2.45 -11.06 11.07
N ASN A 136 3.46 -10.73 11.88
CA ASN A 136 3.79 -11.49 13.08
C ASN A 136 2.71 -11.26 14.16
N THR A 137 1.85 -12.27 14.32
CA THR A 137 0.79 -12.32 15.34
C THR A 137 1.20 -13.15 16.57
N TYR A 138 2.46 -13.58 16.67
CA TYR A 138 2.91 -14.47 17.74
C TYR A 138 2.96 -13.78 19.11
N LEU A 139 3.02 -12.45 19.16
CA LEU A 139 2.91 -11.72 20.42
C LEU A 139 1.45 -11.50 20.80
N LYS A 140 0.88 -12.44 21.57
CA LYS A 140 -0.52 -12.38 22.02
C LYS A 140 -0.76 -11.39 23.16
N SER A 141 0.20 -11.27 24.07
CA SER A 141 0.20 -10.27 25.15
C SER A 141 1.61 -10.11 25.71
N LEU A 142 1.93 -8.89 26.18
CA LEU A 142 3.12 -8.61 26.98
C LEU A 142 2.65 -7.91 28.26
N THR A 143 2.62 -8.66 29.35
CA THR A 143 2.35 -8.09 30.68
C THR A 143 3.67 -7.97 31.42
N VAL A 144 4.05 -6.74 31.76
CA VAL A 144 5.26 -6.44 32.54
C VAL A 144 4.80 -5.97 33.93
N SER A 145 5.35 -6.54 35.00
CA SER A 145 5.20 -5.94 36.34
C SER A 145 5.84 -4.55 36.37
N SER A 146 5.51 -3.74 37.38
CA SER A 146 6.06 -2.38 37.55
C SER A 146 7.56 -2.30 37.23
N GLY A 147 7.93 -1.30 36.43
CA GLY A 147 9.29 -1.06 35.96
C GLY A 147 9.35 -0.59 34.51
N THR A 148 10.53 -0.15 34.06
CA THR A 148 10.76 0.30 32.69
C THR A 148 11.35 -0.83 31.85
N LEU A 149 10.84 -1.03 30.63
CA LEU A 149 11.43 -1.89 29.61
C LEU A 149 11.96 -1.00 28.47
N ASN A 150 13.27 -0.80 28.44
CA ASN A 150 13.93 0.06 27.45
C ASN A 150 14.40 -0.78 26.26
N PHE A 151 13.74 -0.62 25.11
CA PHE A 151 14.18 -1.24 23.87
C PHE A 151 15.23 -0.36 23.18
N SER A 152 16.27 -0.99 22.64
CA SER A 152 17.31 -0.38 21.82
C SER A 152 17.32 -1.00 20.41
N LYS A 153 17.65 -0.19 19.40
CA LYS A 153 17.68 -0.64 17.98
C LYS A 153 18.72 -1.74 17.72
N SER A 154 19.76 -1.86 18.55
CA SER A 154 20.84 -2.84 18.40
C SER A 154 20.66 -4.09 19.26
N THR A 155 19.61 -4.17 20.09
CA THR A 155 19.40 -5.28 21.01
C THR A 155 18.17 -6.08 20.60
N THR A 156 18.39 -7.32 20.16
CA THR A 156 17.33 -8.24 19.70
C THR A 156 16.93 -9.27 20.76
N SER A 157 17.65 -9.33 21.88
CA SER A 157 17.40 -10.28 22.98
C SER A 157 17.42 -9.53 24.30
N TYR A 158 16.37 -9.69 25.11
CA TYR A 158 16.22 -9.03 26.40
C TYR A 158 16.01 -10.08 27.48
N ASN A 159 16.95 -10.16 28.41
CA ASN A 159 16.82 -11.04 29.56
C ASN A 159 16.10 -10.31 30.70
N ARG A 160 14.99 -10.88 31.18
CA ARG A 160 14.30 -10.43 32.40
C ARG A 160 14.40 -11.52 33.46
N CYS A 161 15.13 -11.24 34.52
CA CYS A 161 15.09 -12.09 35.72
C CYS A 161 13.89 -11.66 36.57
N ILE A 162 13.01 -12.63 36.89
CA ILE A 162 11.85 -12.40 37.75
C ILE A 162 12.27 -12.71 39.18
N SER A 163 12.30 -11.70 40.06
CA SER A 163 12.50 -11.97 41.50
C SER A 163 11.17 -12.43 42.10
N ARG A 164 11.05 -13.70 42.45
CA ARG A 164 9.95 -14.17 43.29
C ARG A 164 10.26 -13.80 44.74
N ARG A 165 9.56 -12.80 45.31
CA ARG A 165 9.47 -12.65 46.76
C ARG A 165 8.53 -13.73 47.29
N TRP A 166 9.08 -14.72 47.97
CA TRP A 166 8.29 -15.66 48.77
C TRP A 166 8.07 -15.02 50.15
N HIS A 167 6.83 -15.00 50.63
CA HIS A 167 6.53 -14.71 52.04
C HIS A 167 7.05 -15.89 52.86
N ILE A 168 8.04 -15.66 53.71
CA ILE A 168 8.53 -16.66 54.67
C ILE A 168 7.74 -16.45 55.96
N ILE A 169 6.85 -17.39 56.31
CA ILE A 169 6.40 -17.58 57.69
C ILE A 169 7.29 -18.68 58.27
N GLY A 170 8.16 -18.34 59.22
CA GLY A 170 9.03 -19.29 59.92
C GLY A 170 10.51 -19.20 59.55
N SER A 171 11.33 -18.95 60.55
CA SER A 171 12.78 -18.72 60.49
C SER A 171 13.56 -19.90 59.90
N ARG A 172 13.94 -19.82 58.62
CA ARG A 172 15.20 -20.36 58.07
C ARG A 172 15.47 -19.77 56.69
N SER A 173 16.50 -18.92 56.63
CA SER A 173 17.01 -18.31 55.39
C SER A 173 17.70 -19.37 54.53
N TRP A 174 17.24 -19.55 53.30
CA TRP A 174 17.99 -20.24 52.25
C TRP A 174 18.30 -19.23 51.15
N ASN A 175 19.58 -19.04 50.83
CA ASN A 175 20.03 -18.26 49.67
C ASN A 175 19.41 -18.87 48.39
N LYS A 176 18.40 -18.21 47.82
CA LYS A 176 17.78 -18.63 46.55
C LYS A 176 18.24 -17.72 45.41
N LYS A 177 18.96 -18.31 44.45
CA LYS A 177 19.35 -17.66 43.19
C LYS A 177 18.09 -17.28 42.39
N PRO A 178 18.08 -16.13 41.69
CA PRO A 178 16.97 -15.73 40.83
C PRO A 178 16.79 -16.74 39.68
N LEU A 179 15.53 -17.05 39.35
CA LEU A 179 15.19 -17.79 38.14
C LEU A 179 15.23 -16.80 36.97
N CYS A 180 16.22 -16.91 36.11
CA CYS A 180 16.25 -16.19 34.84
C CYS A 180 15.74 -17.13 33.76
N LEU A 181 14.68 -16.72 33.06
CA LEU A 181 14.21 -17.39 31.86
C LEU A 181 14.99 -16.84 30.67
N TYR A 182 15.65 -17.74 29.95
CA TYR A 182 16.29 -17.44 28.68
C TYR A 182 15.24 -17.57 27.57
N GLN A 183 15.09 -16.51 26.77
CA GLN A 183 14.33 -16.54 25.51
C GLN A 183 15.17 -15.91 24.41
#